data_AF-A0A820QN36-F1
#
_entry.id   AF-A0A820QN36-F1
#
_cell.length_a   1.000
_cell.length_b   1.000
_cell.length_c   1.000
_cell.angle_alpha   90.00
_cell.angle_beta   90.00
_cell.angle_gamma   90.00
#
_symmetry.space_group_name_H-M   'P 1'
#
loop_
_entity.id
_entity.type
_entity.pdbx_description
1 polymer ?
#
loop_
_entity_poly.entity_id
_entity_poly.type
_entity_poly.pdbx_seq_one_letter_code
_entity_poly.pdbx_strand_id
1 'polypeptide(L)'
;CIRDQHIDITPGNGSRYQLQLVSGEPQLTNGQVYLRVVEISSFKHLTHLSLMFTSANDYEVRSYLARCLQLKKTDYNQLYNEYEKLKRELESTQSNLKEKN
;
A
#
# COMPACT_ATOMS: atom_id res chain seq x y z
N CYS A 1 17.07 -0.98 4.74
CA CYS A 1 16.82 -0.34 3.43
C CYS A 1 16.56 -1.46 2.43
N ILE A 2 15.42 -1.43 1.76
CA ILE A 2 14.81 -2.53 1.00
C ILE A 2 15.80 -3.00 -0.09
N ARG A 3 16.54 -4.08 0.19
CA ARG A 3 17.36 -4.78 -0.81
C ARG A 3 16.53 -5.97 -1.29
N ASP A 4 16.23 -5.96 -2.58
CA ASP A 4 15.75 -7.11 -3.37
C ASP A 4 14.49 -7.81 -2.84
N GLN A 5 13.37 -7.09 -2.73
CA GLN A 5 12.06 -7.76 -2.64
C GLN A 5 11.63 -8.23 -4.03
N HIS A 6 11.70 -9.55 -4.24
CA HIS A 6 11.19 -10.23 -5.41
C HIS A 6 9.78 -10.74 -5.08
N ILE A 7 8.76 -10.18 -5.73
CA ILE A 7 7.40 -10.74 -5.65
C ILE A 7 7.21 -11.55 -6.92
N ASP A 8 7.20 -12.89 -6.76
CA ASP A 8 6.96 -13.84 -7.84
C ASP A 8 5.45 -13.96 -8.08
N ILE A 9 5.02 -13.61 -9.29
CA ILE A 9 3.66 -13.85 -9.77
C ILE A 9 3.76 -14.93 -10.85
N THR A 10 3.21 -16.11 -10.57
CA THR A 10 3.20 -17.22 -11.53
C THR A 10 1.78 -17.37 -12.10
N PRO A 11 1.51 -16.96 -13.34
CA PRO A 11 0.34 -17.40 -14.07
C PRO A 11 0.52 -18.86 -14.52
N GLY A 12 -0.58 -19.57 -14.75
CA GLY A 12 -0.61 -21.01 -15.08
C GLY A 12 0.05 -21.43 -16.40
N ASN A 13 0.84 -20.58 -17.06
CA ASN A 13 1.50 -20.85 -18.34
C ASN A 13 3.02 -21.07 -18.24
N GLY A 14 3.61 -21.02 -17.05
CA GLY A 14 5.03 -21.31 -16.81
C GLY A 14 6.00 -20.12 -16.96
N SER A 15 5.53 -18.96 -17.40
CA SER A 15 6.31 -17.71 -17.31
C SER A 15 6.20 -17.12 -15.91
N ARG A 16 7.32 -16.79 -15.25
CA ARG A 16 7.28 -16.14 -13.93
C ARG A 16 7.46 -14.64 -14.08
N TYR A 17 6.58 -13.83 -13.51
CA TYR A 17 6.73 -12.38 -13.51
C TYR A 17 7.26 -11.91 -12.17
N GLN A 18 8.20 -10.96 -12.22
CA GLN A 18 8.86 -10.39 -11.06
C GLN A 18 8.74 -8.87 -11.08
N LEU A 19 8.32 -8.29 -9.96
CA LEU A 19 8.45 -6.85 -9.72
C LEU A 19 9.82 -6.58 -9.09
N GLN A 20 10.59 -5.68 -9.71
CA GLN A 20 11.94 -5.34 -9.28
C GLN A 20 12.04 -3.85 -8.95
N LEU A 21 12.57 -3.52 -7.78
CA LEU A 21 12.93 -2.15 -7.41
C LEU A 21 14.46 -2.05 -7.36
N VAL A 22 15.06 -1.40 -8.35
CA VAL A 22 16.51 -1.37 -8.56
C VAL A 22 17.02 0.06 -8.38
N SER A 23 17.93 0.28 -7.44
CA SER A 23 18.62 1.58 -7.31
C SER A 23 19.66 1.71 -8.42
N GLY A 24 19.72 2.88 -9.07
CA GLY A 24 20.86 3.20 -9.93
C GLY A 24 22.15 3.28 -9.12
N GLU A 25 23.31 3.20 -9.79
CA GLU A 25 24.59 3.37 -9.09
C GLU A 25 24.62 4.74 -8.39
N PRO A 26 24.94 4.80 -7.07
CA PRO A 26 24.75 6.00 -6.26
C PRO A 26 25.50 7.23 -6.78
N GLN A 27 26.61 7.02 -7.47
CA GLN A 27 27.48 8.09 -7.97
C GLN A 27 27.01 8.69 -9.30
N LEU A 28 26.11 8.02 -10.03
CA LEU A 28 25.74 8.39 -11.41
C LEU A 28 24.28 8.82 -11.55
N THR A 29 23.42 8.42 -10.61
CA THR A 29 21.96 8.45 -10.82
C THR A 29 21.21 9.39 -9.88
N ASN A 30 21.90 10.21 -9.08
CA ASN A 30 21.29 11.17 -8.15
C ASN A 30 20.17 10.57 -7.27
N GLY A 31 20.30 9.30 -6.88
CA GLY A 31 19.27 8.61 -6.07
C GLY A 31 18.03 8.16 -6.85
N GLN A 32 18.10 8.06 -8.19
CA GLN A 32 17.04 7.47 -9.00
C GLN A 32 16.88 5.98 -8.72
N VAL A 33 15.62 5.54 -8.72
CA VAL A 33 15.24 4.14 -8.51
C VAL A 33 14.33 3.70 -9.64
N TYR A 34 14.54 2.51 -10.17
CA TYR A 34 13.73 1.95 -11.25
C TYR A 34 12.78 0.88 -10.72
N LEU A 35 11.49 1.01 -10.99
CA LEU A 35 10.52 -0.07 -10.83
C LEU A 35 10.34 -0.78 -12.16
N ARG A 36 10.63 -2.08 -12.18
CA ARG A 36 10.56 -2.90 -13.39
C ARG A 36 9.61 -4.07 -13.22
N VAL A 37 8.90 -4.41 -14.29
CA VAL A 37 8.16 -5.67 -14.41
C VAL A 37 8.92 -6.54 -15.38
N VAL A 38 9.44 -7.67 -14.88
CA VAL A 38 10.29 -8.58 -15.64
C VAL A 38 9.63 -9.94 -15.74
N GLU A 39 9.46 -10.43 -16.95
CA GLU A 39 9.11 -11.82 -17.22
C GLU A 39 10.37 -12.67 -17.27
N ILE A 40 10.38 -13.75 -16.51
CA ILE A 40 11.40 -14.78 -16.45
C ILE A 40 10.86 -16.00 -17.18
N SER A 41 11.30 -16.17 -18.43
CA SER A 41 11.12 -17.41 -19.19
C SER A 41 12.34 -18.30 -19.06
N SER A 42 12.24 -19.56 -19.46
CA SER A 42 13.34 -20.53 -19.42
C SER A 42 14.56 -20.17 -20.28
N PHE A 43 14.44 -19.21 -21.20
CA PHE A 43 15.52 -18.80 -22.11
C PHE A 43 15.94 -17.34 -21.95
N LYS A 44 15.06 -16.46 -21.46
CA LYS A 44 15.30 -15.02 -21.42
C LYS A 44 14.48 -14.30 -20.34
N HIS A 45 15.08 -13.24 -19.80
CA HIS A 45 14.38 -12.20 -19.06
C HIS A 45 13.89 -11.10 -20.02
N LEU A 46 12.58 -10.82 -20.02
CA LEU A 46 11.98 -9.72 -20.79
C LEU A 46 11.46 -8.64 -19.83
N THR A 47 11.97 -7.42 -19.92
CA THR A 47 11.42 -6.27 -19.18
C THR A 47 10.25 -5.69 -19.96
N HIS A 48 9.05 -5.78 -19.38
CA HIS A 48 7.81 -5.26 -19.97
C HIS A 48 7.58 -3.78 -19.64
N LEU A 49 8.00 -3.37 -18.44
CA LEU A 49 7.84 -2.01 -17.93
C LEU A 49 9.09 -1.61 -17.16
N SER A 50 9.54 -0.37 -17.33
CA SER A 50 10.60 0.23 -16.52
C SER A 50 10.26 1.69 -16.25
N LEU A 51 9.89 1.98 -15.01
CA LEU A 51 9.55 3.33 -14.54
C LEU A 51 10.70 3.87 -13.69
N MET A 52 11.13 5.10 -13.96
CA MET A 52 12.14 5.80 -13.17
C MET A 52 11.46 6.67 -12.12
N PHE A 53 11.90 6.52 -10.88
CA PHE A 53 11.48 7.30 -9.73
C PHE A 53 12.62 8.16 -9.24
N THR A 54 12.28 9.34 -8.76
CA THR A 54 13.19 10.25 -8.04
C THR A 54 12.70 10.37 -6.60
N SER A 55 13.60 10.67 -5.68
CA SER A 55 13.20 11.00 -4.31
C SER A 55 12.32 12.25 -4.32
N ALA A 56 11.18 12.18 -3.64
CA ALA A 56 10.33 13.34 -3.41
C ALA A 56 11.06 14.37 -2.53
N ASN A 57 10.85 15.66 -2.79
CA ASN A 57 11.37 16.72 -1.94
C ASN A 57 10.54 16.86 -0.66
N ASP A 58 11.04 17.63 0.32
CA ASP A 58 10.37 17.77 1.61
C ASP A 58 8.95 18.34 1.51
N TYR A 59 8.67 19.19 0.52
CA TYR A 59 7.32 19.73 0.34
C TYR A 59 6.35 18.63 -0.11
N GLU A 60 6.75 17.82 -1.09
CA GLU A 60 5.97 16.68 -1.58
C GLU A 60 5.77 15.63 -0.46
N VAL A 61 6.82 15.33 0.30
CA VAL A 61 6.74 14.41 1.44
C VAL A 61 5.79 14.94 2.52
N ARG A 62 5.89 16.22 2.91
CA ARG A 62 4.96 16.82 3.88
C ARG A 62 3.52 16.82 3.38
N SER A 63 3.29 17.14 2.11
CA SER A 63 1.95 17.11 1.50
C SER A 63 1.36 15.71 1.52
N TYR A 64 2.14 14.69 1.14
CA TYR A 64 1.73 13.30 1.20
C TYR A 64 1.38 12.87 2.64
N LEU A 65 2.24 13.17 3.61
CA LEU A 65 2.01 12.83 5.01
C LEU A 65 0.79 13.54 5.60
N ALA A 66 0.59 14.82 5.28
CA ALA A 66 -0.60 15.57 5.69
C ALA A 66 -1.87 14.93 5.15
N ARG A 67 -1.86 14.48 3.89
CA ARG A 67 -2.97 13.75 3.29
C ARG A 67 -3.20 12.40 3.96
N CYS A 68 -2.15 11.62 4.24
CA CYS A 68 -2.26 10.37 4.98
C CYS A 68 -2.88 10.58 6.37
N LEU A 69 -2.45 11.62 7.09
CA LEU A 69 -3.00 11.96 8.40
C LEU A 69 -4.48 12.33 8.31
N GLN A 70 -4.87 13.11 7.29
CA GLN A 70 -6.26 13.47 7.07
C GLN A 70 -7.14 12.26 6.79
N LEU A 71 -6.67 11.34 5.93
CA LEU A 71 -7.36 10.08 5.65
C LEU A 71 -7.54 9.27 6.93
N LYS A 72 -6.47 9.09 7.71
CA LYS A 72 -6.56 8.33 8.97
C LYS A 72 -7.46 8.95 10.02
N LYS A 73 -7.49 10.27 10.14
CA LYS A 73 -8.46 10.97 11.00
C LYS A 73 -9.90 10.72 10.54
N THR A 74 -10.12 10.72 9.23
CA THR A 74 -11.44 10.46 8.64
C THR A 74 -11.89 9.03 8.93
N ASP A 75 -11.03 8.04 8.65
CA ASP A 75 -11.29 6.62 8.93
C ASP A 75 -11.61 6.41 10.41
N TYR A 76 -10.80 6.98 11.31
CA TYR A 76 -11.00 6.88 12.76
C TYR A 76 -12.35 7.45 13.19
N ASN A 77 -12.69 8.66 12.72
CA ASN A 77 -13.95 9.31 13.09
C ASN A 77 -15.16 8.52 12.58
N GLN A 78 -15.10 7.96 11.38
CA GLN A 78 -16.16 7.11 10.85
C GLN A 78 -16.35 5.87 11.73
N LEU A 79 -15.26 5.17 12.02
CA LEU A 79 -15.30 3.97 12.86
C LEU A 79 -15.78 4.27 14.28
N TYR A 80 -15.33 5.37 14.87
CA TYR A 80 -15.74 5.79 16.21
C TYR A 80 -17.24 6.14 16.27
N ASN A 81 -17.76 6.85 15.26
CA ASN A 81 -19.18 7.17 15.19
C ASN A 81 -20.06 5.93 15.02
N GLU A 82 -19.60 4.95 14.22
CA GLU A 82 -20.29 3.66 14.07
C GLU A 82 -20.29 2.89 15.39
N TYR A 83 -19.15 2.83 16.08
CA TYR A 83 -19.03 2.22 17.40
C TYR A 83 -20.01 2.82 18.42
N GLU A 84 -20.06 4.16 18.53
CA GLU A 84 -20.97 4.85 19.46
C GLU A 84 -22.45 4.67 19.09
N LYS A 85 -22.76 4.51 17.80
CA LYS A 85 -24.12 4.16 17.34
C LYS A 85 -24.49 2.76 17.80
N LEU A 86 -23.67 1.76 17.49
CA LEU A 86 -23.92 0.36 17.87
C LEU A 86 -24.02 0.18 19.38
N LYS A 87 -23.17 0.88 20.13
CA LYS A 87 -23.20 0.88 21.60
C LYS A 87 -24.56 1.35 22.13
N ARG A 88 -25.07 2.48 21.63
CA ARG A 88 -26.39 3.00 22.03
C ARG A 88 -27.54 2.07 21.63
N GLU A 89 -27.48 1.48 20.43
CA GLU A 89 -28.48 0.51 19.97
C GLU A 89 -28.51 -0.74 20.85
N LEU A 90 -27.33 -1.24 21.25
CA LEU A 90 -27.19 -2.36 22.17
C LEU A 90 -27.77 -2.02 23.55
N GLU A 91 -27.40 -0.88 24.13
CA GLU A 91 -27.91 -0.41 25.42
C GLU A 91 -29.45 -0.27 25.40
N SER A 92 -30.01 0.32 24.33
CA SER A 92 -31.46 0.45 24.15
C SER A 92 -32.15 -0.92 24.06
N THR A 93 -31.60 -1.84 23.28
CA THR A 93 -32.14 -3.20 23.13
C THR A 93 -32.14 -3.96 24.45
N GLN A 94 -31.05 -3.85 25.22
CA GLN A 94 -30.93 -4.49 26.54
C GLN A 94 -31.95 -3.93 27.54
N SER A 95 -32.16 -2.62 27.58
CA SER A 95 -33.17 -2.00 28.45
C SER A 95 -34.59 -2.45 28.08
N ASN A 96 -34.93 -2.43 26.78
CA ASN A 96 -36.24 -2.89 26.30
C ASN A 96 -36.51 -4.36 26.62
N LEU A 97 -35.49 -5.22 26.63
CA LEU A 97 -35.62 -6.63 27.01
C LEU A 97 -35.82 -6.81 28.53
N LYS A 98 -35.20 -5.94 29.35
CA LYS A 98 -35.40 -5.96 30.80
C LYS A 98 -36.80 -5.50 31.21
N GLU A 99 -37.38 -4.53 30.50
CA GLU A 99 -38.74 -4.03 30.78
C GLU A 99 -39.86 -4.99 30.38
N LYS A 100 -39.55 -5.98 29.51
CA LYS A 100 -40.51 -6.99 29.01
C LYS A 100 -40.48 -8.32 29.76
N ASN A 101 -39.56 -8.51 30.71
CA ASN A 101 -39.47 -9.67 31.60
C ASN A 101 -39.84 -9.28 33.03
#